data_AF-A0A7V9ECI8-F1
#
_entry.id   AF-A0A7V9ECI8-F1
#
_cell.length_a   1.000
_cell.length_b   1.000
_cell.length_c   1.000
_cell.angle_alpha   90.00
_cell.angle_beta   90.00
_cell.angle_gamma   90.00
#
_symmetry.space_group_name_H-M   'P 1'
#
loop_
_entity.id
_entity.type
_entity.pdbx_description
1 polymer ?
#
loop_
_entity_poly.entity_id
_entity_poly.type
_entity_poly.pdbx_seq_one_letter_code
_entity_poly.pdbx_strand_id
1 'polypeptide(L)'
;RERSERRRTLERTRTDPATFAPPIRDLMYGALQRESRIREAIGRAELPYEEVAGEVDAFLEVMEGSAKRAQLLYEALAENPPAWVEQRTEAERRAPGPGREHRVELVEALGHQLKVLRRMEVQLRRFYDEMERVLVELDTVRGSLVSASASTDTERQRTLAADVRGLREEVGAVSEGMSEAYERAPEGPS
;
A
#
# COMPACT_ATOMS: atom_id res chain seq x y z
N ARG A 1 12.44 -9.60 27.13
CA ARG A 1 11.93 -10.95 26.80
C ARG A 1 10.64 -10.83 25.98
N GLU A 2 9.64 -10.09 26.47
CA GLU A 2 8.38 -9.79 25.77
C GLU A 2 8.54 -9.17 24.36
N ARG A 3 9.51 -8.27 24.14
CA ARG A 3 9.76 -7.64 22.82
C ARG A 3 10.40 -8.57 21.78
N SER A 4 11.34 -9.42 22.20
CA SER A 4 11.90 -10.46 21.33
C SER A 4 10.87 -11.52 20.97
N GLU A 5 9.91 -11.77 21.86
CA GLU A 5 8.75 -12.63 21.60
C GLU A 5 7.78 -11.96 20.63
N ARG A 6 7.43 -10.69 20.85
CA ARG A 6 6.58 -9.91 19.93
C ARG A 6 7.18 -9.86 18.51
N ARG A 7 8.49 -9.64 18.40
CA ARG A 7 9.22 -9.70 17.12
C ARG A 7 9.12 -11.06 16.45
N ARG A 8 9.40 -12.15 17.18
CA ARG A 8 9.28 -13.51 16.63
C ARG A 8 7.86 -13.83 16.19
N THR A 9 6.85 -13.28 16.86
CA THR A 9 5.46 -13.40 16.45
C THR A 9 5.21 -12.63 15.16
N LEU A 10 5.69 -11.39 15.05
CA LEU A 10 5.55 -10.56 13.84
C LEU A 10 6.26 -11.17 12.64
N GLU A 11 7.51 -11.63 12.80
CA GLU A 11 8.27 -12.33 11.77
C GLU A 11 7.56 -13.61 11.30
N ARG A 12 6.83 -14.29 12.19
CA ARG A 12 6.05 -15.51 11.86
C ARG A 12 4.73 -15.22 11.15
N THR A 13 4.16 -14.03 11.33
CA THR A 13 2.88 -13.65 10.71
C THR A 13 3.04 -12.83 9.43
N ARG A 14 4.26 -12.36 9.14
CA ARG A 14 4.55 -11.61 7.91
C ARG A 14 4.36 -12.47 6.67
N THR A 15 3.68 -11.89 5.69
CA THR A 15 3.51 -12.47 4.36
C THR A 15 4.81 -12.41 3.60
N ASP A 16 5.15 -13.49 2.89
CA ASP A 16 6.32 -13.53 2.01
C ASP A 16 6.12 -12.54 0.84
N PRO A 17 6.98 -11.52 0.68
CA PRO A 17 6.87 -10.57 -0.43
C PRO A 17 6.80 -11.23 -1.81
N ALA A 18 7.40 -12.41 -1.98
CA ALA A 18 7.38 -13.14 -3.24
C ALA A 18 5.98 -13.53 -3.72
N THR A 19 4.97 -13.55 -2.84
CA THR A 19 3.58 -13.85 -3.20
C THR A 19 2.84 -12.67 -3.82
N PHE A 20 3.36 -11.45 -3.71
CA PHE A 20 2.75 -10.27 -4.31
C PHE A 20 3.09 -10.14 -5.80
N ALA A 21 2.25 -9.41 -6.53
CA ALA A 21 2.52 -8.97 -7.88
C ALA A 21 3.85 -8.18 -7.94
N PRO A 22 4.59 -8.24 -9.07
CA PRO A 22 5.92 -7.64 -9.18
C PRO A 22 6.06 -6.22 -8.63
N PRO A 23 5.20 -5.24 -8.98
CA PRO A 23 5.35 -3.88 -8.47
C PRO A 23 5.17 -3.77 -6.94
N ILE A 24 4.24 -4.53 -6.36
CA ILE A 24 3.99 -4.54 -4.91
C ILE A 24 5.14 -5.25 -4.19
N ARG A 25 5.59 -6.37 -4.75
CA ARG A 25 6.73 -7.14 -4.24
C ARG A 25 7.99 -6.30 -4.16
N ASP A 26 8.29 -5.52 -5.18
CA ASP A 26 9.50 -4.68 -5.23
C ASP A 26 9.46 -3.59 -4.14
N LEU A 27 8.29 -3.00 -3.90
CA LEU A 27 8.08 -2.07 -2.77
C LEU A 27 8.26 -2.75 -1.41
N MET A 28 7.71 -3.95 -1.23
CA MET A 28 7.86 -4.72 0.01
C MET A 28 9.32 -5.10 0.30
N TYR A 29 10.06 -5.56 -0.71
CA TYR A 29 11.50 -5.79 -0.56
C TYR A 29 12.26 -4.49 -0.25
N GLY A 30 11.89 -3.38 -0.90
CA GLY A 30 12.45 -2.06 -0.61
C GLY A 30 12.25 -1.62 0.84
N ALA A 31 11.09 -1.93 1.43
CA ALA A 31 10.78 -1.64 2.82
C ALA A 31 11.59 -2.49 3.79
N LEU A 32 11.64 -3.81 3.57
CA LEU A 32 12.41 -4.73 4.41
C LEU A 32 13.91 -4.40 4.39
N GLN A 33 14.45 -4.02 3.22
CA GLN A 33 15.84 -3.59 3.12
C GLN A 33 16.12 -2.33 3.95
N ARG A 34 15.20 -1.35 3.92
CA ARG A 34 15.35 -0.10 4.68
C ARG A 34 15.20 -0.32 6.18
N GLU A 35 14.27 -1.17 6.58
CA GLU A 35 14.14 -1.58 7.99
C GLU A 35 15.44 -2.22 8.48
N SER A 36 15.99 -3.20 7.75
CA SER A 36 17.28 -3.83 8.11
C SER A 36 18.39 -2.81 8.31
N ARG A 37 18.48 -1.83 7.40
CA ARG A 37 19.50 -0.77 7.49
C ARG A 37 19.28 0.17 8.68
N ILE A 38 18.04 0.50 9.01
CA ILE A 38 17.71 1.28 10.22
C ILE A 38 18.08 0.49 11.46
N ARG A 39 17.76 -0.81 11.53
CA ARG A 39 18.15 -1.70 12.64
C ARG A 39 19.66 -1.77 12.81
N GLU A 40 20.41 -1.89 11.72
CA GLU A 40 21.87 -1.86 11.74
C GLU A 40 22.43 -0.53 12.24
N ALA A 41 21.78 0.59 11.94
CA ALA A 41 22.16 1.90 12.47
C ALA A 41 21.84 2.01 13.97
N ILE A 42 20.67 1.55 14.41
CA ILE A 42 20.30 1.48 15.84
C ILE A 42 21.28 0.60 16.61
N GLY A 43 21.64 -0.57 16.08
CA GLY A 43 22.56 -1.51 16.74
C GLY A 43 23.99 -0.99 16.88
N ARG A 44 24.38 0.01 16.10
CA ARG A 44 25.69 0.68 16.17
C ARG A 44 25.67 1.94 17.03
N ALA A 45 24.50 2.46 17.36
CA ALA A 45 24.35 3.67 18.14
C ALA A 45 24.62 3.44 19.63
N GLU A 46 25.05 4.50 20.32
CA GLU A 46 25.27 4.48 21.77
C GLU A 46 23.95 4.53 22.57
N LEU A 47 22.90 5.12 21.98
CA LEU A 47 21.57 5.19 22.57
C LEU A 47 20.67 4.05 22.07
N PRO A 48 19.73 3.57 22.90
CA PRO A 48 18.96 2.37 22.56
C PRO A 48 17.82 2.57 21.53
N TYR A 49 17.56 3.79 20.99
CA TYR A 49 16.57 4.13 19.94
C TYR A 49 15.27 3.28 19.93
N GLU A 50 14.76 2.90 21.09
CA GLU A 50 13.72 1.86 21.20
C GLU A 50 12.39 2.30 20.59
N GLU A 51 12.06 3.58 20.73
CA GLU A 51 10.86 4.18 20.13
C GLU A 51 10.93 4.10 18.60
N VAL A 52 12.04 4.52 18.00
CA VAL A 52 12.25 4.45 16.54
C VAL A 52 12.12 3.01 16.06
N ALA A 53 12.73 2.06 16.76
CA ALA A 53 12.64 0.63 16.43
C ALA A 53 11.17 0.13 16.46
N GLY A 54 10.39 0.54 17.46
CA GLY A 54 8.98 0.15 17.56
C GLY A 54 8.10 0.80 16.50
N GLU A 55 8.35 2.07 16.16
CA GLU A 55 7.61 2.77 15.11
C GLU A 55 7.90 2.15 13.73
N VAL A 56 9.13 1.72 13.47
CA VAL A 56 9.50 1.01 12.22
C VAL A 56 8.82 -0.37 12.12
N ASP A 57 8.68 -1.09 13.23
CA ASP A 57 7.92 -2.35 13.25
C ASP A 57 6.45 -2.14 12.89
N ALA A 58 5.82 -1.20 13.57
CA ALA A 58 4.42 -0.85 13.32
C ALA A 58 4.21 -0.29 11.91
N PHE A 59 5.18 0.44 11.36
CA PHE A 59 5.19 0.88 9.98
C PHE A 59 5.12 -0.30 9.00
N LEU A 60 5.97 -1.32 9.19
CA LEU A 60 5.97 -2.50 8.33
C LEU A 60 4.66 -3.30 8.40
N GLU A 61 4.05 -3.40 9.58
CA GLU A 61 2.75 -4.06 9.74
C GLU A 61 1.65 -3.36 8.93
N VAL A 62 1.59 -2.02 9.01
CA VAL A 62 0.62 -1.23 8.24
C VAL A 62 0.90 -1.35 6.75
N MET A 63 2.18 -1.27 6.34
CA MET A 63 2.58 -1.42 4.94
C MET A 63 2.20 -2.80 4.37
N GLU A 64 2.40 -3.88 5.13
CA GLU A 64 1.98 -5.22 4.71
C GLU A 64 0.46 -5.29 4.52
N GLY A 65 -0.32 -4.70 5.44
CA GLY A 65 -1.76 -4.59 5.31
C GLY A 65 -2.18 -3.83 4.05
N SER A 66 -1.51 -2.72 3.74
CA SER A 66 -1.73 -1.93 2.53
C SER A 66 -1.38 -2.71 1.26
N ALA A 67 -0.24 -3.42 1.26
CA ALA A 67 0.20 -4.26 0.14
C ALA A 67 -0.80 -5.37 -0.17
N LYS A 68 -1.39 -6.02 0.85
CA LYS A 68 -2.47 -7.00 0.66
C LYS A 68 -3.70 -6.41 -0.02
N ARG A 69 -4.10 -5.18 0.34
CA ARG A 69 -5.23 -4.50 -0.32
C ARG A 69 -4.90 -4.06 -1.74
N ALA A 70 -3.70 -3.56 -1.97
CA ALA A 70 -3.21 -3.24 -3.31
C ALA A 70 -3.17 -4.49 -4.21
N GLN A 71 -2.82 -5.66 -3.65
CA GLN A 71 -2.80 -6.93 -4.36
C GLN A 71 -4.20 -7.28 -4.89
N LEU A 72 -5.24 -7.12 -4.07
CA LEU A 72 -6.62 -7.36 -4.50
C LEU A 72 -7.04 -6.43 -5.65
N LEU A 73 -6.62 -5.15 -5.62
CA LEU A 73 -6.91 -4.20 -6.69
C LEU A 73 -6.19 -4.60 -7.98
N TYR A 74 -4.92 -5.00 -7.85
CA TYR A 74 -4.11 -5.46 -8.96
C TYR A 74 -4.74 -6.70 -9.63
N GLU A 75 -5.14 -7.69 -8.85
CA GLU A 75 -5.80 -8.91 -9.34
C GLU A 75 -7.10 -8.59 -10.09
N ALA A 76 -7.98 -7.77 -9.50
CA ALA A 76 -9.23 -7.36 -10.13
C ALA A 76 -9.02 -6.64 -11.47
N LEU A 77 -8.01 -5.75 -11.54
CA LEU A 77 -7.66 -5.03 -12.77
C LEU A 77 -7.00 -5.93 -13.83
N ALA A 78 -6.23 -6.93 -13.40
CA ALA A 78 -5.61 -7.89 -14.30
C ALA A 78 -6.64 -8.85 -14.92
N GLU A 79 -7.62 -9.28 -14.14
CA GLU A 79 -8.73 -10.13 -14.61
C GLU A 79 -9.66 -9.39 -15.57
N ASN A 80 -9.97 -8.12 -15.30
CA ASN A 80 -10.88 -7.31 -16.10
C ASN A 80 -10.27 -5.95 -16.44
N PRO A 81 -9.36 -5.87 -17.44
CA PRO A 81 -8.73 -4.60 -17.80
C PRO A 81 -9.77 -3.56 -18.24
N PRO A 82 -9.70 -2.30 -17.76
CA PRO A 82 -10.64 -1.23 -18.16
C PRO A 82 -10.76 -1.07 -19.68
N ALA A 83 -9.63 -1.14 -20.39
CA ALA A 83 -9.59 -1.03 -21.85
C ALA A 83 -10.40 -2.14 -22.56
N TRP A 84 -10.47 -3.34 -21.98
CA TRP A 84 -11.29 -4.42 -22.53
C TRP A 84 -12.78 -4.14 -22.34
N VAL A 85 -13.19 -3.67 -21.16
CA VAL A 85 -14.58 -3.29 -20.87
C VAL A 85 -15.02 -2.12 -21.75
N GLU A 86 -14.15 -1.15 -22.00
CA GLU A 86 -14.38 -0.04 -22.93
C GLU A 86 -14.64 -0.53 -24.36
N GLN A 87 -13.77 -1.40 -24.87
CA GLN A 87 -13.92 -1.98 -26.21
C GLN A 87 -15.22 -2.79 -26.31
N ARG A 88 -15.55 -3.57 -25.29
CA ARG A 88 -16.81 -4.33 -25.24
C ARG A 88 -18.02 -3.41 -25.26
N THR A 89 -18.00 -2.34 -24.46
CA THR A 89 -19.07 -1.34 -24.42
C THR A 89 -19.32 -0.72 -25.80
N GLU A 90 -18.24 -0.36 -26.49
CA GLU A 90 -18.37 0.26 -27.82
C GLU A 90 -18.84 -0.72 -28.89
N ALA A 91 -18.42 -1.99 -28.80
CA ALA A 91 -18.91 -3.04 -29.68
C ALA A 91 -20.43 -3.25 -29.54
N GLU A 92 -20.94 -3.28 -28.31
CA GLU A 92 -22.38 -3.41 -28.06
C GLU A 92 -23.19 -2.20 -28.57
N ARG A 93 -22.63 -0.99 -28.45
CA ARG A 93 -23.25 0.24 -28.97
C ARG A 93 -23.38 0.24 -30.49
N ARG A 94 -22.41 -0.34 -31.20
CA ARG A 94 -22.34 -0.36 -32.67
C ARG A 94 -23.04 -1.56 -33.30
N ALA A 95 -23.39 -2.58 -32.52
CA ALA A 95 -23.97 -3.82 -33.04
C ALA A 95 -25.35 -3.57 -33.69
N PRO A 96 -25.55 -3.90 -34.98
CA PRO A 96 -26.87 -3.83 -35.62
C PRO A 96 -27.75 -5.01 -35.18
N GLY A 97 -29.04 -4.97 -35.54
CA GLY A 97 -29.98 -6.09 -35.38
C GLY A 97 -31.00 -5.95 -34.23
N PRO A 98 -31.92 -6.93 -34.08
CA PRO A 98 -32.93 -6.95 -33.02
C PRO A 98 -32.30 -7.09 -31.62
N GLY A 99 -33.05 -6.74 -30.56
CA GLY A 99 -32.55 -6.79 -29.16
C GLY A 99 -31.90 -5.50 -28.66
N ARG A 100 -32.35 -4.34 -29.14
CA ARG A 100 -31.80 -3.02 -28.73
C ARG A 100 -31.96 -2.76 -27.22
N GLU A 101 -33.10 -3.08 -26.63
CA GLU A 101 -33.37 -2.82 -25.20
C GLU A 101 -32.39 -3.56 -24.29
N HIS A 102 -32.21 -4.87 -24.48
CA HIS A 102 -31.25 -5.66 -23.70
C HIS A 102 -29.79 -5.18 -23.87
N ARG A 103 -29.42 -4.67 -25.05
CA ARG A 103 -28.10 -4.05 -25.25
C ARG A 103 -27.93 -2.73 -24.52
N VAL A 104 -28.99 -1.94 -24.36
CA VAL A 104 -28.94 -0.70 -23.57
C VAL A 104 -28.62 -1.04 -22.11
N GLU A 105 -29.33 -2.02 -21.53
CA GLU A 105 -29.08 -2.50 -20.16
C GLU A 105 -27.64 -3.02 -20.00
N LEU A 106 -27.15 -3.82 -20.96
CA LEU A 106 -25.78 -4.32 -20.94
C LEU A 106 -24.75 -3.19 -21.01
N VAL A 107 -24.96 -2.18 -21.86
CA VAL A 107 -24.08 -1.02 -21.98
C VAL A 107 -24.07 -0.21 -20.68
N GLU A 108 -25.20 -0.07 -20.01
CA GLU A 108 -25.28 0.59 -18.70
C GLU A 108 -24.51 -0.20 -17.63
N ALA A 109 -24.71 -1.51 -17.56
CA ALA A 109 -23.98 -2.38 -16.65
C ALA A 109 -22.46 -2.34 -16.88
N LEU A 110 -22.01 -2.42 -18.13
CA LEU A 110 -20.60 -2.26 -18.50
C LEU A 110 -20.05 -0.88 -18.13
N GLY A 111 -20.87 0.17 -18.27
CA GLY A 111 -20.52 1.52 -17.84
C GLY A 111 -20.29 1.63 -16.32
N HIS A 112 -21.13 0.98 -15.51
CA HIS A 112 -20.93 0.89 -14.06
C HIS A 112 -19.66 0.12 -13.71
N GLN A 113 -19.44 -1.04 -14.33
CA GLN A 113 -18.22 -1.83 -14.14
C GLN A 113 -16.97 -1.01 -14.47
N LEU A 114 -16.95 -0.30 -15.60
CA LEU A 114 -15.82 0.53 -16.00
C LEU A 114 -15.51 1.64 -14.98
N LYS A 115 -16.54 2.27 -14.41
CA LYS A 115 -16.38 3.30 -13.38
C LYS A 115 -15.69 2.74 -12.14
N VAL A 116 -16.06 1.53 -11.70
CA VAL A 116 -15.42 0.85 -10.56
C VAL A 116 -13.96 0.52 -10.88
N LEU A 117 -13.69 -0.11 -12.03
CA LEU A 117 -12.33 -0.48 -12.43
C LEU A 117 -11.40 0.74 -12.53
N ARG A 118 -11.86 1.86 -13.12
CA ARG A 118 -11.07 3.09 -13.18
C ARG A 118 -10.77 3.67 -11.79
N ARG A 119 -11.70 3.55 -10.83
CA ARG A 119 -11.43 3.97 -9.45
C ARG A 119 -10.38 3.08 -8.80
N MET A 120 -10.45 1.76 -9.01
CA MET A 120 -9.44 0.83 -8.54
C MET A 120 -8.04 1.17 -9.09
N GLU A 121 -7.95 1.49 -10.39
CA GLU A 121 -6.70 1.90 -11.04
C GLU A 121 -6.10 3.16 -10.41
N VAL A 122 -6.94 4.17 -10.13
CA VAL A 122 -6.50 5.40 -9.47
C VAL A 122 -5.96 5.12 -8.06
N GLN A 123 -6.65 4.29 -7.27
CA GLN A 123 -6.20 3.96 -5.91
C GLN A 123 -4.92 3.13 -5.93
N LEU A 124 -4.79 2.18 -6.85
CA LEU A 124 -3.59 1.36 -6.97
C LEU A 124 -2.38 2.20 -7.38
N ARG A 125 -2.55 3.15 -8.31
CA ARG A 125 -1.48 4.09 -8.66
C ARG A 125 -1.09 4.98 -7.48
N ARG A 126 -2.08 5.53 -6.76
CA ARG A 126 -1.81 6.34 -5.56
C ARG A 126 -1.03 5.54 -4.51
N PHE A 127 -1.34 4.27 -4.34
CA PHE A 127 -0.57 3.39 -3.47
C PHE A 127 0.89 3.28 -3.91
N TYR A 128 1.17 3.06 -5.20
CA TYR A 128 2.54 2.99 -5.69
C TYR A 128 3.31 4.30 -5.46
N ASP A 129 2.71 5.42 -5.85
CA ASP A 129 3.32 6.75 -5.71
C ASP A 129 3.65 7.06 -4.24
N GLU A 130 2.71 6.76 -3.34
CA GLU A 130 2.89 7.00 -1.91
C GLU A 130 3.94 6.08 -1.31
N MET A 131 3.93 4.79 -1.67
CA MET A 131 4.91 3.87 -1.12
C MET A 131 6.32 4.21 -1.57
N GLU A 132 6.50 4.66 -2.81
CA GLU A 132 7.80 5.14 -3.28
C GLU A 132 8.26 6.36 -2.46
N ARG A 133 7.40 7.36 -2.27
CA ARG A 133 7.69 8.54 -1.45
C ARG A 133 8.10 8.17 -0.03
N VAL A 134 7.28 7.36 0.64
CA VAL A 134 7.50 6.94 2.03
C VAL A 134 8.82 6.17 2.19
N LEU A 135 9.20 5.34 1.22
CA LEU A 135 10.48 4.64 1.25
C LEU A 135 11.68 5.60 1.14
N VAL A 136 11.56 6.66 0.35
CA VAL A 136 12.58 7.73 0.26
C VAL A 136 12.69 8.49 1.58
N GLU A 137 11.56 8.78 2.23
CA GLU A 137 11.56 9.45 3.54
C GLU A 137 12.14 8.55 4.64
N LEU A 138 11.91 7.24 4.57
CA LEU A 138 12.54 6.28 5.49
C LEU A 138 14.07 6.21 5.32
N ASP A 139 14.60 6.40 4.10
CA ASP A 139 16.04 6.56 3.88
C ASP A 139 16.58 7.85 4.53
N THR A 140 15.76 8.90 4.61
CA THR A 140 16.08 10.17 5.27
C THR A 140 16.12 10.00 6.78
N VAL A 141 15.13 9.30 7.37
CA VAL A 141 15.14 8.93 8.80
C VAL A 141 16.42 8.16 9.15
N ARG A 142 16.83 7.20 8.31
CA ARG A 142 18.10 6.48 8.48
C ARG A 142 19.30 7.42 8.45
N GLY A 143 19.35 8.35 7.49
CA GLY A 143 20.44 9.34 7.39
C GLY A 143 20.56 10.20 8.65
N SER A 144 19.42 10.69 9.14
CA SER A 144 19.33 11.45 10.38
C SER A 144 19.73 10.62 11.60
N LEU A 145 19.36 9.34 11.65
CA LEU A 145 19.78 8.42 12.70
C LEU A 145 21.31 8.22 12.72
N VAL A 146 21.93 8.02 11.55
CA VAL A 146 23.40 7.88 11.45
C VAL A 146 24.09 9.17 11.91
N SER A 147 23.59 10.33 11.50
CA SER A 147 24.11 11.63 11.94
C SER A 147 23.95 11.83 13.45
N ALA A 148 22.79 11.46 13.99
CA ALA A 148 22.48 11.60 15.42
C ALA A 148 23.20 10.58 16.30
N SER A 149 23.65 9.43 15.77
CA SER A 149 24.33 8.39 16.54
C SER A 149 25.65 8.85 17.20
N ALA A 150 26.23 9.95 16.72
CA ALA A 150 27.39 10.62 17.34
C ALA A 150 27.01 11.58 18.49
N SER A 151 25.73 11.74 18.79
CA SER A 151 25.21 12.64 19.83
C SER A 151 24.29 11.87 20.79
N THR A 152 24.44 12.08 22.10
CA THR A 152 23.56 11.48 23.13
C THR A 152 22.23 12.23 23.27
N ASP A 153 21.71 12.79 22.18
CA ASP A 153 20.57 13.69 22.19
C ASP A 153 19.24 12.91 22.12
N THR A 154 18.59 12.80 23.28
CA THR A 154 17.29 12.13 23.41
C THR A 154 16.14 12.86 22.72
N GLU A 155 16.25 14.18 22.46
CA GLU A 155 15.21 14.92 21.73
C GLU A 155 15.16 14.47 20.28
N ARG A 156 16.32 14.26 19.65
CA ARG A 156 16.42 13.71 18.28
C ARG A 156 15.79 12.34 18.16
N GLN A 157 15.93 11.48 19.17
CA GLN A 157 15.28 10.18 19.17
C GLN A 157 13.75 10.30 19.09
N ARG A 158 13.15 11.23 19.85
CA ARG A 158 11.70 11.46 19.83
C ARG A 158 11.23 12.03 18.50
N THR A 159 11.99 12.95 17.91
CA THR A 159 11.69 13.49 16.57
C THR A 159 11.69 12.38 15.53
N LEU A 160 12.73 11.54 15.50
CA LEU A 160 12.80 10.42 14.54
C LEU A 160 11.65 9.42 14.70
N ALA A 161 11.25 9.13 15.94
CA ALA A 161 10.11 8.26 16.20
C ALA A 161 8.79 8.90 15.72
N ALA A 162 8.62 10.21 15.92
CA ALA A 162 7.48 10.95 15.41
C ALA A 162 7.44 11.01 13.88
N ASP A 163 8.59 11.14 13.23
CA ASP A 163 8.70 11.13 11.76
C ASP A 163 8.22 9.77 11.20
N VAL A 164 8.73 8.65 11.76
CA VAL A 164 8.30 7.30 11.34
C VAL A 164 6.82 7.06 11.62
N ARG A 165 6.29 7.59 12.73
CA ARG A 165 4.86 7.56 13.03
C ARG A 165 4.03 8.27 11.97
N GLY A 166 4.46 9.48 11.55
CA GLY A 166 3.82 10.23 10.47
C GLY A 166 3.77 9.42 9.18
N LEU A 167 4.90 8.82 8.78
CA LEU A 167 4.95 7.92 7.61
C LEU A 167 3.96 6.76 7.71
N ARG A 168 3.84 6.15 8.89
CA ARG A 168 2.87 5.06 9.10
C ARG A 168 1.43 5.54 8.94
N GLU A 169 1.10 6.71 9.49
CA GLU A 169 -0.25 7.29 9.41
C GLU A 169 -0.63 7.59 7.95
N GLU A 170 0.32 8.08 7.15
CA GLU A 170 0.14 8.33 5.71
C GLU A 170 -0.14 7.03 4.92
N VAL A 171 0.63 5.97 5.17
CA VAL A 171 0.38 4.64 4.57
C VAL A 171 -0.97 4.08 5.02
N GLY A 172 -1.35 4.30 6.28
CA GLY A 172 -2.66 3.95 6.81
C GLY A 172 -3.80 4.62 6.03
N ALA A 173 -3.71 5.93 5.81
CA ALA A 173 -4.72 6.71 5.08
C ALA A 173 -4.86 6.28 3.61
N VAL A 174 -3.75 6.00 2.92
CA VAL A 174 -3.80 5.44 1.56
C VAL A 174 -4.51 4.09 1.57
N SER A 175 -4.26 3.31 2.62
CA SER A 175 -4.88 2.01 2.74
C SER A 175 -6.37 2.03 2.96
N GLU A 176 -6.88 3.00 3.72
CA GLU A 176 -8.32 3.23 3.90
C GLU A 176 -8.97 3.62 2.58
N GLY A 177 -8.32 4.50 1.79
CA GLY A 177 -8.78 4.89 0.46
C GLY A 177 -8.91 3.72 -0.53
N MET A 178 -8.06 2.70 -0.41
CA MET A 178 -8.18 1.47 -1.20
C MET A 178 -9.41 0.63 -0.79
N SER A 179 -9.74 0.54 0.50
CA SER A 179 -10.93 -0.17 0.97
C SER A 179 -12.22 0.49 0.46
N GLU A 180 -12.28 1.83 0.48
CA GLU A 180 -13.43 2.57 -0.04
C GLU A 180 -13.67 2.36 -1.54
N ALA A 181 -12.66 1.93 -2.29
CA ALA A 181 -12.78 1.65 -3.72
C ALA A 181 -13.75 0.49 -4.00
N TYR A 182 -13.84 -0.47 -3.07
CA TYR A 182 -14.74 -1.63 -3.14
C TYR A 182 -16.14 -1.33 -2.61
N GLU A 183 -16.25 -0.56 -1.52
CA GLU A 183 -17.51 -0.36 -0.80
C GLU A 183 -18.51 0.56 -1.52
N ARG A 184 -18.07 1.25 -2.59
CA ARG A 184 -18.91 2.19 -3.35
C ARG A 184 -19.25 1.67 -4.76
N ALA A 185 -19.56 0.38 -4.88
CA ALA A 185 -20.34 -0.16 -6.00
C ALA A 185 -21.84 -0.05 -5.66
N PRO A 186 -22.73 0.30 -6.62
CA PRO A 186 -23.98 0.97 -6.32
C PRO A 186 -25.03 0.07 -5.66
N GLU A 187 -25.71 0.61 -4.65
CA GLU A 187 -27.09 0.24 -4.35
C GLU A 187 -27.87 0.30 -5.68
N GLY A 188 -28.34 -0.85 -6.16
CA GLY A 188 -29.16 -0.92 -7.35
C GLY A 188 -30.48 -0.18 -7.14
N PRO A 189 -31.08 0.42 -8.19
CA PRO A 189 -32.41 0.99 -8.06
C PRO A 189 -33.40 -0.11 -7.67
N SER A 190 -34.17 0.15 -6.60
CA SER A 190 -35.39 -0.61 -6.29
C SER A 190 -36.48 -0.34 -7.33
#